data_AF-L0B0Q9-F1
#
_entry.id   AF-L0B0Q9-F1
#
_cell.length_a   1.000
_cell.length_b   1.000
_cell.length_c   1.000
_cell.angle_alpha   90.00
_cell.angle_beta   90.00
_cell.angle_gamma   90.00
#
_symmetry.space_group_name_H-M   'P 1'
#
loop_
_entity.id
_entity.type
_entity.pdbx_description
1 polymer ?
#
loop_
_entity_poly.entity_id
_entity_poly.type
_entity_poly.pdbx_seq_one_letter_code
_entity_poly.pdbx_strand_id
1 'polypeptide(L)'
;MVITSKRLFTNIDYEEKISLVELYWRGIRRIQNFDMDKKYKFPFLSLKNLKANNFEAEAVEFLSSIGCMKESNGYYKIQGKILFDATRSTSEYHFKELFTSQSSLRFHISEDHIKMEFPYSEMNDLFIANEDFTISLKSGGKVDKKELWNNEIKNKVFNEISVKIILEKCPKSFLRFMK
;
A
#
# COMPACT_ATOMS: atom_id res chain seq x y z
N MET A 1 -22.12 -19.36 14.74
CA MET A 1 -21.38 -18.09 14.72
C MET A 1 -21.44 -17.55 13.30
N VAL A 2 -22.18 -16.48 13.04
CA VAL A 2 -22.24 -15.86 11.71
C VAL A 2 -21.04 -14.92 11.61
N ILE A 3 -20.01 -15.32 10.86
CA ILE A 3 -18.91 -14.40 10.53
C ILE A 3 -19.50 -13.41 9.52
N THR A 4 -19.88 -12.22 9.99
CA THR A 4 -20.46 -11.19 9.12
C THR A 4 -19.36 -10.39 8.45
N SER A 5 -19.44 -10.23 7.13
CA SER A 5 -18.54 -9.38 6.32
C SER A 5 -18.72 -7.89 6.62
N LYS A 6 -19.67 -7.52 7.49
CA LYS A 6 -19.96 -6.13 7.89
C LYS A 6 -18.71 -5.36 8.34
N ARG A 7 -17.74 -6.02 8.98
CA ARG A 7 -16.45 -5.41 9.37
C ARG A 7 -15.53 -5.07 8.18
N LEU A 8 -15.71 -5.67 7.01
CA LEU A 8 -14.97 -5.23 5.81
C LEU A 8 -15.45 -3.86 5.32
N PHE A 9 -16.72 -3.55 5.57
CA PHE A 9 -17.36 -2.29 5.17
C PHE A 9 -17.22 -1.17 6.20
N THR A 10 -16.68 -1.46 7.40
CA THR A 10 -16.38 -0.40 8.37
C THR A 10 -15.27 0.50 7.84
N ASN A 11 -15.33 1.78 8.18
CA ASN A 11 -14.30 2.75 7.82
C ASN A 11 -13.09 2.62 8.75
N ILE A 12 -12.36 1.53 8.58
CA ILE A 12 -11.06 1.25 9.19
C ILE A 12 -9.95 1.58 8.20
N ASP A 13 -8.73 1.76 8.69
CA ASP A 13 -7.59 2.09 7.83
C ASP A 13 -7.19 0.92 6.91
N TYR A 14 -6.33 1.23 5.94
CA TYR A 14 -5.82 0.29 4.96
C TYR A 14 -5.19 -0.95 5.59
N GLU A 15 -4.28 -0.77 6.55
CA GLU A 15 -3.52 -1.86 7.18
C GLU A 15 -4.45 -2.79 7.97
N GLU A 16 -5.43 -2.22 8.67
CA GLU A 16 -6.47 -2.97 9.37
C GLU A 16 -7.37 -3.75 8.39
N LYS A 17 -7.70 -3.18 7.22
CA LYS A 17 -8.44 -3.93 6.18
C LYS A 17 -7.66 -5.12 5.66
N ILE A 18 -6.39 -4.93 5.32
CA ILE A 18 -5.53 -6.01 4.84
C ILE A 18 -5.38 -7.09 5.91
N SER A 19 -5.12 -6.70 7.16
CA SER A 19 -5.01 -7.61 8.31
C SER A 19 -6.30 -8.40 8.55
N LEU A 20 -7.45 -7.74 8.42
CA LEU A 20 -8.76 -8.38 8.58
C LEU A 20 -9.04 -9.41 7.47
N VAL A 21 -8.69 -9.08 6.22
CA VAL A 21 -8.79 -10.01 5.09
C VAL A 21 -7.85 -11.19 5.29
N GLU A 22 -6.62 -10.95 5.75
CA GLU A 22 -5.68 -12.02 6.08
C GLU A 22 -6.20 -12.94 7.17
N LEU A 23 -6.76 -12.38 8.24
CA LEU A 23 -7.34 -13.14 9.34
C LEU A 23 -8.48 -14.04 8.84
N TYR A 24 -9.38 -13.50 8.02
CA TYR A 24 -10.46 -14.30 7.43
C TYR A 24 -9.93 -15.37 6.49
N TRP A 25 -8.97 -15.03 5.62
CA TRP A 25 -8.36 -15.99 4.69
C TRP A 25 -7.68 -17.15 5.42
N ARG A 26 -6.85 -16.86 6.42
CA ARG A 26 -6.20 -17.87 7.28
C ARG A 26 -7.24 -18.72 8.01
N GLY A 27 -8.28 -18.08 8.53
CA GLY A 27 -9.41 -18.75 9.20
C GLY A 27 -10.09 -19.76 8.28
N ILE A 28 -10.54 -19.33 7.10
CA ILE A 28 -11.23 -20.17 6.11
C ILE A 28 -10.39 -21.38 5.71
N ARG A 29 -9.10 -21.19 5.43
CA ARG A 29 -8.20 -22.28 4.99
C ARG A 29 -7.95 -23.33 6.07
N ARG A 30 -8.08 -23.00 7.35
CA ARG A 30 -7.86 -23.93 8.47
C ARG A 30 -9.06 -24.82 8.75
N ILE A 31 -10.25 -24.45 8.31
CA ILE A 31 -11.44 -25.28 8.53
C ILE A 31 -11.53 -26.30 7.40
N GLN A 32 -10.83 -27.44 7.56
CA GLN A 32 -10.65 -28.45 6.51
C GLN A 32 -11.95 -29.14 6.02
N ASN A 33 -13.09 -28.97 6.70
CA ASN A 33 -14.35 -29.67 6.40
C ASN A 33 -15.61 -28.80 6.53
N PHE A 34 -15.48 -27.47 6.43
CA PHE A 34 -16.68 -26.60 6.49
C PHE A 34 -17.27 -26.43 5.09
N ASP A 35 -18.53 -26.83 4.93
CA ASP A 35 -19.34 -26.53 3.75
C ASP A 35 -19.62 -25.00 3.71
N MET A 36 -18.64 -24.26 3.18
CA MET A 36 -18.62 -22.80 3.11
C MET A 36 -19.78 -22.27 2.27
N ASP A 37 -20.15 -23.01 1.21
CA ASP A 37 -21.15 -22.63 0.22
C ASP A 37 -22.56 -22.55 0.81
N LYS A 38 -22.85 -23.33 1.86
CA LYS A 38 -24.16 -23.33 2.53
C LYS A 38 -24.30 -22.30 3.66
N LYS A 39 -23.20 -21.86 4.28
CA LYS A 39 -23.23 -21.03 5.50
C LYS A 39 -22.74 -19.59 5.31
N TYR A 40 -21.96 -19.31 4.27
CA TYR A 40 -21.41 -17.99 4.04
C TYR A 40 -21.88 -17.41 2.71
N LYS A 41 -22.30 -16.15 2.76
CA LYS A 41 -22.64 -15.40 1.55
C LYS A 41 -21.38 -14.75 0.99
N PHE A 42 -21.43 -14.42 -0.30
CA PHE A 42 -20.51 -13.45 -0.91
C PHE A 42 -20.35 -12.24 0.04
N PRO A 43 -19.12 -11.81 0.36
CA PRO A 43 -17.88 -12.04 -0.39
C PRO A 43 -16.92 -13.14 0.17
N PHE A 44 -17.32 -13.94 1.16
CA PHE A 44 -16.41 -14.91 1.82
C PHE A 44 -15.95 -16.08 0.94
N LEU A 45 -16.71 -16.46 -0.08
CA LEU A 45 -16.33 -17.54 -0.99
C LEU A 45 -15.10 -17.16 -1.82
N SER A 46 -15.05 -15.91 -2.29
CA SER A 46 -13.92 -15.38 -3.05
C SER A 46 -12.64 -15.27 -2.21
N LEU A 47 -12.76 -15.05 -0.90
CA LEU A 47 -11.61 -15.02 0.01
C LEU A 47 -10.83 -16.33 -0.03
N LYS A 48 -11.47 -17.50 -0.08
CA LYS A 48 -10.78 -18.81 -0.10
C LYS A 48 -9.74 -18.92 -1.24
N ASN A 49 -9.98 -18.21 -2.34
CA ASN A 49 -9.21 -18.34 -3.57
C ASN A 49 -8.02 -17.38 -3.65
N LEU A 50 -7.85 -16.46 -2.68
CA LEU A 50 -6.69 -15.58 -2.64
C LEU A 50 -5.39 -16.38 -2.52
N LYS A 51 -4.40 -16.01 -3.32
CA LYS A 51 -3.09 -16.67 -3.32
C LYS A 51 -2.24 -16.20 -2.14
N ALA A 52 -1.45 -17.12 -1.59
CA ALA A 52 -0.49 -16.79 -0.53
C ALA A 52 0.68 -15.96 -1.07
N ASN A 53 1.12 -16.26 -2.30
CA ASN A 53 2.14 -15.47 -2.99
C ASN A 53 1.51 -14.13 -3.38
N ASN A 54 2.13 -13.02 -2.99
CA ASN A 54 1.59 -11.66 -3.16
C ASN A 54 0.21 -11.43 -2.52
N PHE A 55 -0.03 -12.02 -1.34
CA PHE A 55 -1.32 -11.95 -0.65
C PHE A 55 -1.92 -10.54 -0.54
N GLU A 56 -1.12 -9.53 -0.20
CA GLU A 56 -1.62 -8.14 -0.07
C GLU A 56 -2.17 -7.61 -1.41
N ALA A 57 -1.54 -7.93 -2.55
CA ALA A 57 -2.06 -7.50 -3.85
C ALA A 57 -3.40 -8.18 -4.16
N GLU A 58 -3.51 -9.49 -3.90
CA GLU A 58 -4.75 -10.25 -4.03
C GLU A 58 -5.85 -9.70 -3.09
N ALA A 59 -5.48 -9.31 -1.86
CA ALA A 59 -6.38 -8.70 -0.89
C ALA A 59 -6.86 -7.31 -1.33
N VAL A 60 -5.97 -6.48 -1.89
CA VAL A 60 -6.32 -5.16 -2.46
C VAL A 60 -7.29 -5.32 -3.62
N GLU A 61 -7.03 -6.24 -4.55
CA GLU A 61 -7.90 -6.51 -5.69
C GLU A 61 -9.28 -6.97 -5.23
N PHE A 62 -9.32 -7.93 -4.28
CA PHE A 62 -10.56 -8.39 -3.68
C PHE A 62 -11.34 -7.25 -3.01
N LEU A 63 -10.71 -6.49 -2.11
CA LEU A 63 -11.37 -5.39 -1.39
C LEU A 63 -11.85 -4.30 -2.36
N SER A 64 -11.11 -4.03 -3.43
CA SER A 64 -11.50 -3.10 -4.48
C SER A 64 -12.72 -3.61 -5.26
N SER A 65 -12.73 -4.90 -5.64
CA SER A 65 -13.86 -5.51 -6.38
C SER A 65 -15.18 -5.46 -5.63
N ILE A 66 -15.14 -5.44 -4.28
CA ILE A 66 -16.33 -5.35 -3.42
C ILE A 66 -16.59 -3.93 -2.89
N GLY A 67 -15.87 -2.91 -3.39
CA GLY A 67 -16.06 -1.50 -3.02
C GLY A 67 -15.67 -1.16 -1.57
N CYS A 68 -14.80 -1.97 -0.96
CA CYS A 68 -14.31 -1.78 0.41
C CYS A 68 -12.99 -1.00 0.48
N MET A 69 -12.38 -0.66 -0.66
CA MET A 69 -11.22 0.23 -0.76
C MET A 69 -11.65 1.62 -1.20
N LYS A 70 -11.40 2.63 -0.37
CA LYS A 70 -11.71 4.04 -0.64
C LYS A 70 -10.60 4.93 -0.12
N GLU A 71 -10.57 6.17 -0.59
CA GLU A 71 -9.63 7.20 -0.11
C GLU A 71 -9.74 7.43 1.41
N SER A 72 -10.95 7.30 1.97
CA SER A 72 -11.17 7.41 3.42
C SER A 72 -10.48 6.31 4.25
N ASN A 73 -10.00 5.25 3.59
CA ASN A 73 -9.21 4.18 4.21
C ASN A 73 -7.71 4.42 4.06
N GLY A 74 -7.28 5.51 3.42
CA GLY A 74 -5.88 5.75 3.08
C GLY A 74 -5.41 5.08 1.79
N TYR A 75 -6.34 4.55 0.96
CA TYR A 75 -6.01 3.99 -0.35
C TYR A 75 -6.27 4.98 -1.48
N TYR A 76 -5.25 5.26 -2.28
CA TYR A 76 -5.32 6.19 -3.39
C TYR A 76 -4.83 5.50 -4.67
N LYS A 77 -5.72 5.38 -5.65
CA LYS A 77 -5.39 4.89 -6.99
C LYS A 77 -4.86 6.05 -7.84
N ILE A 78 -3.61 6.40 -7.61
CA ILE A 78 -2.93 7.54 -8.21
C ILE A 78 -1.65 7.10 -8.92
N GLN A 79 -1.42 7.66 -10.09
CA GLN A 79 -0.19 7.44 -10.85
C GLN A 79 0.88 8.44 -10.44
N GLY A 80 2.13 8.01 -10.48
CA GLY A 80 3.25 8.91 -10.28
C GLY A 80 4.56 8.17 -10.40
N LYS A 81 5.63 8.85 -10.00
CA LYS A 81 6.99 8.35 -10.08
C LYS A 81 7.82 8.67 -8.85
N ILE A 82 8.75 7.78 -8.55
CA ILE A 82 9.77 7.94 -7.52
C ILE A 82 11.10 8.13 -8.24
N LEU A 83 11.73 9.26 -7.98
CA LEU A 83 13.06 9.60 -8.47
C LEU A 83 14.06 9.41 -7.34
N PHE A 84 15.06 8.58 -7.62
CA PHE A 84 16.23 8.41 -6.76
C PHE A 84 17.38 9.17 -7.39
N ASP A 85 17.71 10.33 -6.83
CA ASP A 85 18.83 11.14 -7.31
C ASP A 85 20.09 10.84 -6.51
N ALA A 86 20.99 10.06 -7.10
CA ALA A 86 22.34 9.85 -6.61
C ALA A 86 23.30 10.83 -7.31
N THR A 87 24.42 11.17 -6.66
CA THR A 87 25.44 12.12 -7.14
C THR A 87 25.94 11.92 -8.58
N ARG A 88 25.64 10.79 -9.24
CA ARG A 88 26.06 10.47 -10.62
C ARG A 88 24.99 9.79 -11.49
N SER A 89 23.77 9.56 -10.98
CA SER A 89 22.71 8.89 -11.75
C SER A 89 21.35 9.06 -11.10
N THR A 90 20.33 9.32 -11.92
CA THR A 90 18.93 9.32 -11.49
C THR A 90 18.26 8.02 -11.91
N SER A 91 17.63 7.30 -10.96
CA SER A 91 16.76 6.16 -11.27
C SER A 91 15.29 6.57 -11.11
N GLU A 92 14.44 6.20 -12.06
CA GLU A 92 13.01 6.51 -12.07
C GLU A 92 12.18 5.22 -11.94
N TYR A 93 11.18 5.23 -11.06
CA TYR A 93 10.25 4.10 -10.88
C TYR A 93 8.80 4.60 -10.89
N HIS A 94 7.95 3.98 -11.69
CA HIS A 94 6.53 4.33 -11.77
C HIS A 94 5.69 3.49 -10.79
N PHE A 95 4.69 4.14 -10.17
CA PHE A 95 3.67 3.47 -9.35
C PHE A 95 2.28 3.88 -9.83
N LYS A 96 1.28 3.06 -9.49
CA LYS A 96 -0.13 3.29 -9.84
C LYS A 96 -1.05 3.38 -8.61
N GLU A 97 -0.50 3.09 -7.44
CA GLU A 97 -1.23 3.03 -6.19
C GLU A 97 -0.34 3.52 -5.05
N LEU A 98 -1.00 4.22 -4.13
CA LEU A 98 -0.45 4.86 -2.96
C LEU A 98 -1.30 4.50 -1.76
N PHE A 99 -0.63 4.18 -0.66
CA PHE A 99 -1.25 3.87 0.61
C PHE A 99 -0.69 4.80 1.66
N THR A 100 -1.57 5.31 2.50
CA THR A 100 -1.19 6.09 3.67
C THR A 100 -1.78 5.44 4.90
N SER A 101 -0.94 5.33 5.92
CA SER A 101 -1.31 4.93 7.27
C SER A 101 -1.09 6.10 8.23
N GLN A 102 -1.27 5.88 9.52
CA GLN A 102 -0.91 6.89 10.52
C GLN A 102 0.62 7.10 10.63
N SER A 103 1.44 6.16 10.16
CA SER A 103 2.88 6.16 10.40
C SER A 103 3.74 6.25 9.14
N SER A 104 3.19 5.96 7.97
CA SER A 104 3.97 5.81 6.75
C SER A 104 3.17 6.02 5.46
N LEU A 105 3.92 6.30 4.40
CA LEU A 105 3.46 6.35 3.03
C LEU A 105 4.04 5.14 2.27
N ARG A 106 3.19 4.30 1.68
CA ARG A 106 3.60 3.13 0.91
C ARG A 106 3.20 3.26 -0.56
N PHE A 107 4.07 2.79 -1.45
CA PHE A 107 3.88 2.79 -2.89
C PHE A 107 3.99 1.37 -3.44
N HIS A 108 3.12 1.02 -4.39
CA HIS A 108 3.23 -0.21 -5.18
C HIS A 108 3.79 0.11 -6.57
N ILE A 109 5.02 -0.32 -6.83
CA ILE A 109 5.70 -0.13 -8.11
C ILE A 109 5.24 -1.22 -9.07
N SER A 110 4.73 -0.78 -10.23
CA SER A 110 3.86 -1.62 -11.08
C SER A 110 4.55 -2.76 -11.81
N GLU A 111 5.88 -2.71 -11.96
CA GLU A 111 6.60 -3.67 -12.82
C GLU A 111 7.07 -4.91 -12.07
N ASP A 112 7.32 -4.80 -10.76
CA ASP A 112 7.98 -5.87 -9.98
C ASP A 112 7.26 -6.25 -8.68
N HIS A 113 6.04 -5.74 -8.44
CA HIS A 113 5.36 -5.82 -7.14
C HIS A 113 6.22 -5.32 -5.97
N ILE A 114 7.17 -4.44 -6.25
CA ILE A 114 8.04 -3.84 -5.24
C ILE A 114 7.21 -2.86 -4.43
N LYS A 115 7.36 -2.97 -3.10
CA LYS A 115 6.72 -2.07 -2.17
C LYS A 115 7.76 -1.18 -1.55
N MET A 116 7.56 0.12 -1.67
CA MET A 116 8.38 1.11 -0.98
C MET A 116 7.56 1.75 0.11
N GLU A 117 8.04 1.67 1.35
CA GLU A 117 7.38 2.28 2.50
C GLU A 117 8.32 3.32 3.12
N PHE A 118 7.80 4.54 3.25
CA PHE A 118 8.52 5.69 3.78
C PHE A 118 7.83 6.14 5.06
N PRO A 119 8.44 5.93 6.23
CA PRO A 119 7.90 6.45 7.48
C PRO A 119 7.86 7.97 7.45
N TYR A 120 6.79 8.56 8.02
CA TYR A 120 6.69 10.03 8.08
C TYR A 120 7.82 10.67 8.90
N SER A 121 8.37 9.94 9.88
CA SER A 121 9.52 10.39 10.68
C SER A 121 10.78 10.65 9.85
N GLU A 122 10.89 10.02 8.67
CA GLU A 122 12.05 10.12 7.78
C GLU A 122 11.87 11.17 6.68
N MET A 123 10.71 11.84 6.62
CA MET A 123 10.43 12.91 5.66
C MET A 123 10.96 14.25 6.20
N ASN A 124 11.66 15.01 5.37
CA ASN A 124 12.22 16.32 5.73
C ASN A 124 11.35 17.46 5.21
N ASP A 125 11.15 17.50 3.89
CA ASP A 125 10.43 18.58 3.24
C ASP A 125 9.22 18.03 2.49
N LEU A 126 8.11 18.75 2.64
CA LEU A 126 6.89 18.54 1.88
C LEU A 126 6.66 19.76 1.00
N PHE A 127 6.69 19.56 -0.32
CA PHE A 127 6.39 20.59 -1.30
C PHE A 127 5.16 20.23 -2.12
N ILE A 128 4.21 21.15 -2.21
CA ILE A 128 2.96 20.98 -2.96
C ILE A 128 2.85 22.15 -3.95
N ALA A 129 2.84 21.87 -5.24
CA ALA A 129 2.63 22.87 -6.29
C ALA A 129 1.74 22.33 -7.40
N ASN A 130 0.68 23.07 -7.76
CA ASN A 130 -0.17 22.80 -8.93
C ASN A 130 -0.57 21.33 -9.13
N GLU A 131 -0.98 20.65 -8.04
CA GLU A 131 -1.38 19.23 -8.00
C GLU A 131 -0.23 18.22 -8.03
N ASP A 132 1.01 18.69 -8.13
CA ASP A 132 2.22 17.89 -7.92
C ASP A 132 2.61 17.94 -6.44
N PHE A 133 3.06 16.79 -5.96
CA PHE A 133 3.45 16.56 -4.58
C PHE A 133 4.87 16.01 -4.56
N THR A 134 5.75 16.65 -3.81
CA THR A 134 7.15 16.29 -3.65
C THR A 134 7.50 16.12 -2.18
N ILE A 135 8.02 14.95 -1.85
CA ILE A 135 8.64 14.66 -0.54
C ILE A 135 10.15 14.56 -0.75
N SER A 136 10.93 15.16 0.14
CA SER A 136 12.34 14.83 0.36
C SER A 136 12.49 13.96 1.62
N LEU A 137 13.42 13.01 1.59
CA LEU A 137 13.74 12.17 2.76
C LEU A 137 15.05 12.61 3.41
N LYS A 138 15.21 12.31 4.71
CA LYS A 138 16.46 12.48 5.45
C LYS A 138 17.59 11.68 4.80
N SER A 139 18.75 12.32 4.59
CA SER A 139 19.96 11.61 4.18
C SER A 139 20.33 10.57 5.23
N GLY A 140 20.43 9.29 4.85
CA GLY A 140 20.67 8.19 5.79
C GLY A 140 19.44 7.78 6.62
N GLY A 141 18.25 8.26 6.24
CA GLY A 141 16.99 7.89 6.88
C GLY A 141 16.74 6.39 6.84
N LYS A 142 16.24 5.83 7.95
CA LYS A 142 15.94 4.40 8.07
C LYS A 142 14.60 4.11 7.42
N VAL A 143 14.62 3.90 6.11
CA VAL A 143 13.48 3.32 5.38
C VAL A 143 13.24 1.92 5.96
N ASP A 144 12.02 1.68 6.47
CA ASP A 144 11.76 0.49 7.30
C ASP A 144 11.92 -0.81 6.50
N LYS A 145 12.61 -1.76 7.12
CA LYS A 145 13.34 -2.88 6.51
C LYS A 145 12.45 -4.07 6.15
N LYS A 146 11.16 -3.88 5.86
CA LYS A 146 10.33 -5.01 5.42
C LYS A 146 10.89 -5.50 4.08
N GLU A 147 11.17 -6.80 4.00
CA GLU A 147 11.96 -7.58 3.03
C GLU A 147 11.70 -7.35 1.51
N LEU A 148 10.90 -6.37 1.10
CA LEU A 148 10.30 -6.25 -0.23
C LEU A 148 11.02 -5.31 -1.18
N TRP A 149 12.32 -5.09 -1.00
CA TRP A 149 13.12 -4.32 -1.95
C TRP A 149 14.03 -5.28 -2.71
N ASN A 150 14.08 -5.13 -4.03
CA ASN A 150 15.18 -5.68 -4.81
C ASN A 150 16.51 -5.15 -4.22
N ASN A 151 17.50 -6.02 -4.01
CA ASN A 151 18.77 -5.65 -3.36
C ASN A 151 19.47 -4.48 -4.06
N GLU A 152 19.24 -4.31 -5.37
CA GLU A 152 19.75 -3.18 -6.14
C GLU A 152 19.13 -1.83 -5.71
N ILE A 153 17.82 -1.81 -5.46
CA ILE A 153 17.11 -0.61 -5.00
C ILE A 153 17.49 -0.29 -3.56
N LYS A 154 17.62 -1.32 -2.69
CA LYS A 154 18.14 -1.13 -1.32
C LYS A 154 19.46 -0.37 -1.36
N ASN A 155 20.44 -0.89 -2.09
CA ASN A 155 21.79 -0.33 -2.14
C ASN A 155 21.81 1.10 -2.72
N LYS A 156 20.90 1.42 -3.64
CA LYS A 156 20.75 2.79 -4.16
C LYS A 156 20.24 3.71 -3.03
N VAL A 157 19.08 3.44 -2.43
CA VAL A 157 18.45 4.34 -1.45
C VAL A 157 19.32 4.65 -0.22
N PHE A 158 20.13 3.70 0.24
CA PHE A 158 20.90 3.86 1.47
C PHE A 158 22.18 4.71 1.35
N ASN A 159 22.69 4.97 0.14
CA ASN A 159 24.02 5.57 -0.06
C ASN A 159 23.98 7.05 -0.50
N GLU A 160 23.31 7.92 0.26
CA GLU A 160 23.26 9.38 0.00
C GLU A 160 22.36 9.80 -1.18
N ILE A 161 21.14 9.29 -1.22
CA ILE A 161 20.17 9.64 -2.26
C ILE A 161 19.13 10.61 -1.73
N SER A 162 18.93 11.72 -2.45
CA SER A 162 17.70 12.49 -2.31
C SER A 162 16.59 11.73 -3.02
N VAL A 163 15.58 11.32 -2.26
CA VAL A 163 14.39 10.67 -2.84
C VAL A 163 13.39 11.77 -3.11
N LYS A 164 12.93 11.86 -4.36
CA LYS A 164 11.88 12.78 -4.79
C LYS A 164 10.71 11.96 -5.31
N ILE A 165 9.59 12.04 -4.61
CA ILE A 165 8.33 11.43 -5.06
C ILE A 165 7.57 12.48 -5.86
N ILE A 166 6.97 12.11 -6.99
CA ILE A 166 6.14 12.99 -7.82
C ILE A 166 4.82 12.28 -8.05
N LEU A 167 3.72 12.85 -7.54
CA LEU A 167 2.37 12.38 -7.81
C LEU A 167 1.80 13.14 -9.01
N GLU A 168 1.22 12.43 -9.98
CA GLU A 168 0.50 13.07 -11.09
C GLU A 168 -0.97 13.27 -10.67
N LYS A 169 -1.46 14.52 -10.69
CA LYS A 169 -2.86 14.89 -10.36
C LYS A 169 -3.29 14.43 -8.96
N CYS A 170 -2.67 15.00 -7.93
CA CYS A 170 -2.92 14.62 -6.55
C CYS A 170 -4.35 14.95 -6.06
N PRO A 171 -5.12 13.97 -5.55
CA PRO A 171 -6.45 14.20 -4.97
C PRO A 171 -6.42 15.21 -3.83
N LYS A 172 -7.42 16.11 -3.79
CA LYS A 172 -7.58 17.08 -2.69
C LYS A 172 -7.70 16.41 -1.32
N SER A 173 -8.30 15.23 -1.26
CA SER A 173 -8.39 14.38 -0.06
C SER A 173 -7.02 13.96 0.46
N PHE A 174 -6.13 13.53 -0.44
CA PHE A 174 -4.75 13.21 -0.07
C PHE A 174 -3.98 14.43 0.40
N LEU A 175 -4.08 15.56 -0.31
CA LEU A 175 -3.42 16.80 0.11
C LEU A 175 -3.90 17.31 1.47
N ARG A 176 -5.16 17.06 1.84
CA ARG A 176 -5.69 17.35 3.17
C ARG A 176 -5.16 16.40 4.24
N PHE A 177 -4.91 15.14 3.88
CA PHE A 177 -4.31 14.17 4.80
C PHE A 177 -2.87 14.55 5.15
N MET A 178 -2.11 15.06 4.18
CA MET A 178 -0.68 15.37 4.35
C MET A 178 -0.40 16.74 5.00
N LYS A 179 -1.43 17.57 5.26
CA LYS A 179 -1.31 18.88 5.92
C LYS A 179 -1.66 18.78 7.40
#